data_AF-W9GBW7-F1
#
_entry.id   AF-W9GBW7-F1
#
_cell.length_a   1.000
_cell.length_b   1.000
_cell.length_c   1.000
_cell.angle_alpha   90.00
_cell.angle_beta   90.00
_cell.angle_gamma   90.00
#
_symmetry.space_group_name_H-M   'P 1'
#
loop_
_entity.id
_entity.type
_entity.pdbx_description
1 polymer ?
#
loop_
_entity_poly.entity_id
_entity_poly.type
_entity_poly.pdbx_seq_one_letter_code
_entity_poly.pdbx_strand_id
1 'polypeptide(L)'
;MDYTLMVIGALIAAFGAYTYFVPSTWVLAGLSAVWYLSSWIVGGVLLTAAFGLLGASIRDRSGYWTTNAVLSFALATLSLAGAVAAAVVLII
;
A
#
# COMPACT_ATOMS: atom_id res chain seq x y z
N MET A 1 -12.32 14.65 4.22
CA MET A 1 -11.12 13.84 3.94
C MET A 1 -11.62 12.75 3.01
N ASP A 2 -11.13 12.72 1.78
CA ASP A 2 -11.57 11.73 0.80
C ASP A 2 -10.74 10.45 0.98
N TYR A 3 -11.39 9.35 1.37
CA TYR A 3 -10.73 8.08 1.66
C TYR A 3 -10.47 7.25 0.40
N THR A 4 -10.75 7.80 -0.78
CA THR A 4 -10.63 7.11 -2.07
C THR A 4 -9.26 6.47 -2.28
N LEU A 5 -8.16 7.19 -2.02
CA LEU A 5 -6.80 6.63 -2.16
C LEU A 5 -6.53 5.47 -1.20
N MET A 6 -7.07 5.55 0.03
CA MET A 6 -6.93 4.50 1.02
C MET A 6 -7.69 3.24 0.59
N VAL A 7 -8.91 3.41 0.09
CA VAL A 7 -9.75 2.31 -0.41
C VAL A 7 -9.11 1.67 -1.64
N ILE A 8 -8.71 2.46 -2.64
CA ILE A 8 -8.09 1.95 -3.87
C ILE A 8 -6.76 1.26 -3.55
N GLY A 9 -5.91 1.88 -2.73
CA GLY A 9 -4.63 1.27 -2.31
C GLY A 9 -4.82 -0.06 -1.59
N ALA A 10 -5.79 -0.14 -0.69
CA ALA A 10 -6.13 -1.38 0.01
C ALA A 10 -6.66 -2.46 -0.94
N LEU A 11 -7.53 -2.11 -1.88
CA LEU A 11 -8.07 -3.05 -2.87
C LEU A 11 -6.97 -3.60 -3.79
N ILE A 12 -6.06 -2.75 -4.26
CA ILE A 12 -4.94 -3.17 -5.12
C ILE A 12 -3.98 -4.08 -4.33
N ALA A 13 -3.66 -3.73 -3.08
CA ALA A 13 -2.83 -4.59 -2.23
C ALA A 13 -3.49 -5.96 -1.97
N ALA A 14 -4.81 -5.97 -1.70
CA ALA A 14 -5.59 -7.19 -1.52
C ALA A 14 -5.66 -8.04 -2.80
N PHE A 15 -5.77 -7.40 -3.97
CA PHE A 15 -5.69 -8.09 -5.25
C PHE A 15 -4.32 -8.75 -5.44
N GLY A 16 -3.23 -8.05 -5.12
CA GLY A 16 -1.89 -8.64 -5.11
C GLY A 16 -1.82 -9.89 -4.24
N ALA A 17 -2.37 -9.83 -3.01
CA ALA A 17 -2.43 -10.97 -2.11
C ALA A 17 -3.27 -12.12 -2.68
N TYR A 18 -4.42 -11.83 -3.29
CA TYR A 18 -5.23 -12.83 -3.98
C TYR A 18 -4.45 -13.53 -5.09
N THR A 19 -3.78 -12.77 -5.96
CA THR A 19 -2.99 -13.33 -7.07
C THR A 19 -1.77 -14.13 -6.62
N TYR A 20 -1.28 -13.91 -5.39
CA TYR A 20 -0.21 -14.70 -4.80
C TYR A 20 -0.69 -16.11 -4.37
N PHE A 21 -1.91 -16.22 -3.84
CA PHE A 21 -2.44 -17.48 -3.31
C PHE A 21 -3.25 -18.31 -4.32
N VAL A 22 -3.78 -17.68 -5.37
CA VAL A 22 -4.59 -18.39 -6.37
C VAL A 22 -3.70 -19.09 -7.41
N PRO A 23 -3.95 -20.38 -7.73
CA PRO A 23 -3.19 -21.11 -8.73
C PRO A 23 -3.19 -20.40 -10.09
N SER A 24 -2.01 -20.16 -10.64
CA SER A 24 -1.77 -19.41 -11.89
C SER A 24 -2.10 -20.18 -13.18
N THR A 25 -2.95 -21.21 -13.11
CA THR A 25 -3.32 -22.03 -14.28
C THR A 25 -4.08 -21.25 -15.36
N TRP A 26 -4.61 -20.07 -15.04
CA TRP A 26 -5.40 -19.21 -15.93
C TRP A 26 -4.65 -17.93 -16.39
N VAL A 27 -3.62 -17.49 -15.67
CA VAL A 27 -2.80 -16.31 -16.01
C VAL A 27 -1.35 -16.76 -16.03
N LEU A 28 -0.86 -17.02 -17.25
CA LEU A 28 0.56 -17.08 -17.64
C LEU A 28 1.49 -17.43 -16.47
N ALA A 29 1.76 -18.72 -16.26
CA ALA A 29 2.54 -19.25 -15.13
C ALA A 29 3.93 -18.62 -14.93
N GLY A 30 4.45 -17.83 -15.89
CA GLY A 30 5.68 -17.03 -15.76
C GLY A 30 5.50 -15.54 -15.42
N LEU A 31 4.26 -15.01 -15.42
CA LEU A 31 3.95 -13.60 -15.12
C LEU A 31 3.37 -13.39 -13.71
N SER A 32 3.18 -14.45 -12.92
CA SER A 32 2.51 -14.38 -11.61
C SER A 32 3.27 -13.46 -10.65
N ALA A 33 4.59 -13.58 -10.59
CA ALA A 33 5.46 -12.77 -9.74
C ALA A 33 5.35 -11.28 -10.04
N VAL A 34 5.43 -10.93 -11.32
CA VAL A 34 5.29 -9.54 -11.77
C VAL A 34 3.92 -8.99 -11.36
N TRP A 35 2.86 -9.78 -11.48
CA TRP A 35 1.49 -9.34 -11.15
C TRP A 35 1.28 -9.07 -9.66
N TYR A 36 1.60 -10.01 -8.78
CA TYR A 36 1.37 -9.80 -7.35
C TYR A 36 2.33 -8.77 -6.75
N LEU A 37 3.60 -8.75 -7.19
CA LEU A 37 4.57 -7.76 -6.73
C LEU A 37 4.23 -6.36 -7.22
N SER A 38 3.87 -6.18 -8.49
CA SER A 38 3.46 -4.86 -9.01
C SER A 38 2.21 -4.34 -8.28
N SER A 39 1.27 -5.23 -7.96
CA SER A 39 0.08 -4.87 -7.18
C SER A 39 0.46 -4.41 -5.77
N TRP A 40 1.38 -5.09 -5.08
CA TRP A 40 1.86 -4.64 -3.77
C TRP A 40 2.64 -3.33 -3.82
N ILE A 41 3.43 -3.08 -4.89
CA ILE A 41 4.11 -1.81 -5.10
C ILE A 41 3.10 -0.67 -5.24
N VAL A 42 2.15 -0.80 -6.18
CA VAL A 42 1.16 0.25 -6.44
C VAL A 42 0.25 0.46 -5.23
N GLY A 43 -0.24 -0.63 -4.63
CA GLY A 43 -1.09 -0.57 -3.44
C GLY A 43 -0.38 0.09 -2.26
N GLY A 44 0.88 -0.28 -2.01
CA GLY A 44 1.68 0.30 -0.93
C GLY A 44 1.97 1.79 -1.14
N VAL A 45 2.31 2.23 -2.36
CA VAL A 45 2.52 3.66 -2.68
C VAL A 45 1.24 4.48 -2.46
N LEU A 46 0.09 3.96 -2.92
CA LEU A 46 -1.19 4.64 -2.72
C LEU A 46 -1.57 4.73 -1.23
N LEU A 47 -1.34 3.66 -0.47
CA LEU A 47 -1.56 3.65 0.97
C LEU A 47 -0.63 4.62 1.70
N THR A 48 0.64 4.70 1.32
CA THR A 48 1.57 5.69 1.86
C THR A 48 1.08 7.11 1.64
N ALA A 49 0.66 7.44 0.41
CA ALA A 49 0.11 8.75 0.11
C ALA A 49 -1.16 9.03 0.93
N ALA A 50 -2.08 8.07 1.00
CA ALA A 50 -3.34 8.21 1.73
C ALA A 50 -3.13 8.41 3.23
N PHE A 51 -2.28 7.59 3.86
CA PHE A 51 -1.97 7.68 5.28
C PHE A 51 -1.16 8.94 5.62
N GLY A 52 -0.24 9.35 4.75
CA GLY A 52 0.51 10.60 4.91
C GLY A 52 -0.39 11.83 4.86
N LEU A 53 -1.30 11.89 3.88
CA LEU A 53 -2.31 12.95 3.79
C LEU A 53 -3.25 12.94 5.00
N LEU A 54 -3.70 11.76 5.44
CA LEU A 54 -4.54 11.62 6.63
C LEU A 54 -3.84 12.21 7.87
N GLY A 55 -2.59 11.81 8.11
CA GLY A 55 -1.80 12.28 9.25
C GLY A 55 -1.52 13.77 9.24
N ALA A 56 -1.19 14.32 8.07
CA ALA A 56 -1.04 15.75 7.88
C ALA A 56 -2.34 16.48 8.24
N SER A 57 -3.49 16.02 7.72
CA SER A 57 -4.77 16.69 8.00
C SER A 57 -5.20 16.61 9.46
N ILE A 58 -4.86 15.53 10.17
CA ILE A 58 -5.17 15.40 11.59
C ILE A 58 -4.30 16.38 12.37
N ARG A 59 -2.99 16.41 12.08
CA ARG A 59 -2.04 17.34 12.70
C ARG A 59 -2.45 18.80 12.47
N ASP A 60 -2.83 19.16 11.25
CA ASP A 60 -3.20 20.52 10.89
C ASP A 60 -4.48 20.97 11.62
N ARG A 61 -5.44 20.06 11.84
CA ARG A 61 -6.65 20.36 12.61
C ARG A 61 -6.43 20.42 14.11
N SER A 62 -5.55 19.59 14.67
CA SER A 62 -5.29 19.58 16.11
C SER A 62 -4.30 20.66 16.54
N GLY A 63 -3.40 21.10 15.67
CA GLY A 63 -2.32 22.05 16.00
C GLY A 63 -1.16 21.44 16.80
N TYR A 64 -1.27 20.16 17.18
CA TYR A 64 -0.23 19.39 17.87
C TYR A 64 -0.26 17.92 17.42
N TRP A 65 0.78 17.17 17.74
CA TRP A 65 0.91 15.76 17.41
C TRP A 65 -0.02 14.91 18.28
N THR A 66 -1.09 14.41 17.68
CA THR A 66 -1.99 13.44 18.32
C THR A 66 -1.54 12.01 18.02
N THR A 67 -1.94 11.06 18.87
CA THR A 67 -1.71 9.62 18.63
C THR A 67 -2.20 9.19 17.26
N ASN A 68 -3.35 9.69 16.81
CA ASN A 68 -3.92 9.37 15.49
C ASN A 68 -3.04 9.88 14.34
N ALA A 69 -2.49 11.09 14.46
CA ALA A 69 -1.53 11.61 13.46
C ALA A 69 -0.27 10.74 13.42
N VAL A 70 0.31 10.41 14.59
CA VAL A 70 1.52 9.57 14.67
C VAL A 70 1.28 8.18 14.07
N LEU A 71 0.16 7.53 14.42
CA LEU A 71 -0.20 6.22 13.89
C LEU A 71 -0.39 6.24 12.38
N SER A 72 -1.04 7.27 11.83
CA SER A 72 -1.17 7.38 10.37
C SER A 72 0.18 7.52 9.66
N PHE A 73 1.13 8.29 10.20
CA PHE A 73 2.48 8.34 9.61
C PHE A 73 3.25 7.02 9.78
N ALA A 74 3.06 6.31 10.88
CA ALA A 74 3.62 4.98 11.05
C ALA A 74 3.07 4.00 10.00
N LEU A 75 1.76 4.00 9.75
CA LEU A 75 1.12 3.18 8.71
C LEU A 75 1.59 3.58 7.30
N ALA A 76 1.79 4.89 7.05
CA ALA A 76 2.35 5.37 5.80
C ALA A 76 3.76 4.82 5.55
N THR A 77 4.59 4.84 6.59
CA THR A 77 5.98 4.35 6.55
C THR A 77 6.03 2.84 6.35
N LEU A 78 5.18 2.09 7.05
CA LEU A 78 5.09 0.63 6.89
C LEU A 78 4.59 0.24 5.49
N SER A 79 3.60 0.98 4.96
CA SER A 79 3.10 0.77 3.60
C SER A 79 4.19 1.02 2.55
N LEU A 80 5.03 2.04 2.77
CA LEU A 80 6.16 2.37 1.89
C LEU A 80 7.23 1.28 1.97
N ALA A 81 7.56 0.82 3.17
CA ALA A 81 8.50 -0.27 3.37
C ALA A 81 8.03 -1.56 2.67
N GLY A 82 6.73 -1.87 2.74
CA GLY A 82 6.14 -2.99 2.00
C GLY A 82 6.25 -2.83 0.48
N ALA A 83 5.99 -1.64 -0.06
CA ALA A 83 6.15 -1.36 -1.49
C ALA A 83 7.61 -1.50 -1.94
N VAL A 84 8.56 -0.98 -1.16
CA VAL A 84 10.00 -1.08 -1.44
C VAL A 84 10.45 -2.54 -1.38
N ALA A 85 10.02 -3.30 -0.39
CA ALA A 85 10.35 -4.73 -0.30
C ALA A 85 9.83 -5.50 -1.53
N ALA A 86 8.59 -5.26 -1.95
CA ALA A 86 8.04 -5.87 -3.16
C ALA A 86 8.81 -5.46 -4.43
N ALA A 87 9.23 -4.19 -4.54
CA ALA A 87 10.04 -3.71 -5.65
C ALA A 87 11.44 -4.36 -5.69
N VAL A 88 12.09 -4.50 -4.53
CA VAL A 88 13.40 -5.16 -4.43
C VAL A 88 13.28 -6.63 -4.83
N VAL A 89 12.26 -7.34 -4.33
CA VAL A 89 12.01 -8.75 -4.70
C VAL A 89 11.71 -8.91 -6.19
N LEU A 90 11.09 -7.92 -6.83
CA LEU A 90 10.82 -7.95 -8.27
C LEU A 90 12.08 -7.79 -9.13
N ILE A 91 13.09 -7.08 -8.63
CA ILE A 91 14.34 -6.79 -9.35
C ILE A 91 15.34 -7.95 -9.26
N ILE A 92 15.33 -8.70 -8.16
CA ILE A 92 16.21 -9.85 -7.90
C ILE A 92 15.71 -11.08 -8.66
#